data_AF-A0A7V6BCW2-F1
#
_entry.id   AF-A0A7V6BCW2-F1
#
_cell.length_a   1.000
_cell.length_b   1.000
_cell.length_c   1.000
_cell.angle_alpha   90.00
_cell.angle_beta   90.00
_cell.angle_gamma   90.00
#
_symmetry.space_group_name_H-M   'P 1'
#
loop_
_entity.id
_entity.type
_entity.pdbx_description
1 polymer ?
#
loop_
_entity_poly.entity_id
_entity_poly.type
_entity_poly.pdbx_seq_one_letter_code
_entity_poly.pdbx_strand_id
1 'polypeptide(L)'
;MNSTVIQKRKGLAFELNRLYECALRHFGHQGWWPGDTDLEICIGAILTQNTNWTNVEKAINNLKRRGLLSLDALFDISENLLAQSVRSAGYYNVKAKRIKNFIRVVHEEFNGKLENLFDLPTVLARRVLLNIKGIGPETADSILLYAGGHPA
;
A
#
# COMPACT_ATOMS: atom_id res chain seq x y z
N MET A 1 -8.05 -1.96 35.73
CA MET A 1 -8.59 -2.88 34.70
C MET A 1 -8.89 -4.21 35.36
N ASN A 2 -10.11 -4.74 35.24
CA ASN A 2 -10.54 -5.97 35.95
C ASN A 2 -9.84 -7.24 35.44
N SER A 3 -9.44 -8.12 36.36
CA SER A 3 -8.70 -9.38 36.12
C SER A 3 -9.36 -10.31 35.10
N THR A 4 -10.70 -10.30 35.00
CA THR A 4 -11.48 -11.08 34.02
C THR A 4 -11.23 -10.64 32.57
N VAL A 5 -11.02 -9.34 32.33
CA VAL A 5 -10.73 -8.80 30.98
C VAL A 5 -9.34 -9.21 30.53
N ILE A 6 -8.38 -9.23 31.46
CA ILE A 6 -7.00 -9.65 31.21
C ILE A 6 -6.95 -11.15 30.88
N GLN A 7 -7.66 -11.99 31.63
CA GLN A 7 -7.73 -13.44 31.39
C GLN A 7 -8.34 -13.76 30.01
N LYS A 8 -9.43 -13.07 29.65
CA LYS A 8 -10.11 -13.26 28.35
C LYS A 8 -9.24 -12.81 27.16
N ARG A 9 -8.48 -11.72 27.31
CA ARG A 9 -7.51 -11.26 26.29
C ARG A 9 -6.35 -12.24 26.09
N LYS A 10 -5.85 -12.85 27.17
CA LYS A 10 -4.80 -13.88 27.08
C LYS A 10 -5.29 -15.13 26.34
N GLY A 11 -6.53 -15.57 26.59
CA GLY A 11 -7.15 -16.68 25.85
C GLY A 11 -7.27 -16.40 24.35
N LEU A 12 -7.75 -15.21 23.98
CA LEU A 12 -7.88 -14.83 22.58
C LEU A 12 -6.53 -14.76 21.85
N ALA A 13 -5.50 -14.16 22.47
CA ALA A 13 -4.17 -14.09 21.87
C ALA A 13 -3.57 -15.48 21.63
N PHE A 14 -3.80 -16.42 22.56
CA PHE A 14 -3.37 -17.80 22.41
C PHE A 14 -4.04 -18.51 21.22
N GLU A 15 -5.36 -18.36 21.09
CA GLU A 15 -6.11 -18.94 19.96
C GLU A 15 -5.69 -18.34 18.62
N LEU A 16 -5.50 -17.01 18.55
CA LEU A 16 -5.02 -16.33 17.34
C LEU A 16 -3.64 -16.82 16.93
N ASN A 17 -2.72 -16.98 17.89
CA ASN A 17 -1.40 -17.52 17.60
C ASN A 17 -1.47 -18.97 17.12
N ARG A 18 -2.34 -19.81 17.70
CA ARG A 18 -2.54 -21.17 17.18
C ARG A 18 -3.06 -21.18 15.75
N LEU A 19 -4.03 -20.33 15.42
CA LEU A 19 -4.57 -20.21 14.07
C LEU A 19 -3.51 -19.75 13.08
N TYR A 20 -2.72 -18.74 13.46
CA TYR A 20 -1.58 -18.26 12.68
C TYR A 20 -0.58 -19.38 12.40
N GLU A 21 -0.15 -20.10 13.44
CA GLU A 21 0.81 -21.22 13.32
C GLU A 21 0.27 -22.36 12.45
N CYS A 22 -1.02 -22.67 12.56
CA CYS A 22 -1.66 -23.67 11.68
C CYS A 22 -1.66 -23.23 10.22
N ALA A 23 -2.05 -21.98 9.95
CA ALA A 23 -2.03 -21.41 8.61
C ALA A 23 -0.60 -21.36 8.05
N LEU A 24 0.37 -20.91 8.86
CA LEU A 24 1.77 -20.83 8.47
C LEU A 24 2.35 -22.21 8.14
N ARG A 25 2.05 -23.25 8.94
CA ARG A 25 2.51 -24.61 8.63
C ARG A 25 1.90 -25.18 7.36
N HIS A 26 0.65 -24.84 7.06
CA HIS A 26 -0.05 -25.38 5.89
C HIS A 26 0.32 -24.66 4.60
N PHE A 27 0.32 -23.32 4.62
CA PHE A 27 0.57 -22.52 3.43
C PHE A 27 2.07 -22.18 3.28
N GLY A 28 2.79 -21.96 4.37
CA GLY A 28 4.15 -21.39 4.36
C GLY A 28 4.15 -19.87 4.18
N HIS A 29 5.33 -19.26 4.11
CA HIS A 29 5.46 -17.85 3.78
C HIS A 29 5.07 -17.62 2.30
N GLN A 30 3.98 -16.89 2.04
CA GLN A 30 3.49 -16.72 0.66
C GLN A 30 4.14 -15.54 -0.09
N GLY A 31 4.84 -14.63 0.59
CA GLY A 31 5.31 -13.38 -0.06
C GLY A 31 4.14 -12.59 -0.67
N TRP A 32 3.07 -12.40 0.12
CA TRP A 32 1.73 -12.04 -0.34
C TRP A 32 1.60 -10.78 -1.21
N TRP A 33 2.57 -9.86 -1.17
CA TRP A 33 2.56 -8.66 -1.99
C TRP A 33 3.75 -8.61 -2.95
N PRO A 34 3.59 -9.03 -4.21
CA PRO A 34 4.67 -8.98 -5.18
C PRO A 34 4.90 -7.55 -5.70
N GLY A 35 6.16 -7.18 -5.86
CA GLY A 35 6.59 -5.93 -6.47
C GLY A 35 8.12 -5.84 -6.55
N ASP A 36 8.64 -5.23 -7.61
CA ASP A 36 10.09 -5.11 -7.82
C ASP A 36 10.68 -3.93 -7.02
N THR A 37 9.83 -2.96 -6.66
CA THR A 37 10.24 -1.72 -5.97
C THR A 37 9.18 -1.26 -4.98
N ASP A 38 9.58 -0.47 -3.98
CA ASP A 38 8.66 0.11 -2.99
C ASP A 38 7.58 0.99 -3.63
N LEU A 39 7.94 1.72 -4.70
CA LEU A 39 6.99 2.50 -5.47
C LEU A 39 5.93 1.61 -6.13
N GLU A 40 6.34 0.50 -6.72
CA GLU A 40 5.41 -0.47 -7.31
C GLU A 40 4.43 -1.00 -6.28
N ILE A 41 4.91 -1.35 -5.10
CA ILE A 41 4.08 -1.83 -3.99
C ILE A 41 3.08 -0.76 -3.57
N CYS A 42 3.52 0.50 -3.45
CA CYS A 42 2.67 1.64 -3.11
C CYS A 42 1.55 1.85 -4.14
N ILE A 43 1.90 1.86 -5.42
CA ILE A 43 0.93 2.01 -6.51
C ILE A 43 -0.02 0.81 -6.54
N GLY A 44 0.49 -0.40 -6.36
CA GLY A 44 -0.31 -1.61 -6.21
C GLY A 44 -1.34 -1.48 -5.10
N ALA A 45 -0.93 -1.02 -3.91
CA ALA A 45 -1.82 -0.90 -2.75
C ALA A 45 -2.99 0.07 -3.02
N ILE A 46 -2.71 1.19 -3.71
CA ILE A 46 -3.75 2.14 -4.15
C ILE A 46 -4.66 1.50 -5.20
N LEU A 47 -4.09 0.74 -6.14
CA LEU A 47 -4.83 0.12 -7.22
C LEU A 47 -5.71 -1.03 -6.76
N THR A 48 -5.35 -1.78 -5.72
CA THR A 48 -6.12 -2.92 -5.18
C THR A 48 -7.49 -2.55 -4.63
N GLN A 49 -7.72 -1.28 -4.26
CA GLN A 49 -9.01 -0.82 -3.75
C GLN A 49 -10.15 -1.13 -4.74
N ASN A 50 -11.13 -1.93 -4.33
CA ASN A 50 -12.27 -2.35 -5.17
C ASN A 50 -11.86 -2.98 -6.53
N THR A 51 -10.82 -3.82 -6.56
CA THR A 51 -10.44 -4.59 -7.76
C THR A 51 -9.76 -5.90 -7.38
N ASN A 52 -9.59 -6.81 -8.35
CA ASN A 52 -8.84 -8.04 -8.16
C ASN A 52 -7.36 -7.86 -8.55
N TRP A 53 -6.49 -8.72 -8.00
CA TRP A 53 -5.04 -8.62 -8.21
C TRP A 53 -4.65 -8.72 -9.70
N THR A 54 -5.27 -9.62 -10.47
CA THR A 54 -5.00 -9.77 -11.91
C THR A 54 -5.18 -8.47 -12.70
N ASN A 55 -6.14 -7.63 -12.32
CA ASN A 55 -6.35 -6.32 -12.93
C ASN A 55 -5.34 -5.25 -12.48
N VAL A 56 -4.85 -5.36 -11.25
CA VAL A 56 -3.75 -4.53 -10.71
C VAL A 56 -2.46 -4.85 -11.46
N GLU A 57 -2.11 -6.13 -11.60
CA GLU A 57 -0.92 -6.57 -12.34
C GLU A 57 -0.93 -6.05 -13.78
N LYS A 58 -2.08 -6.14 -14.47
CA LYS A 58 -2.25 -5.57 -15.81
C LYS A 58 -1.99 -4.05 -15.84
N ALA A 59 -2.46 -3.31 -14.83
CA ALA A 59 -2.26 -1.87 -14.74
C ALA A 59 -0.78 -1.52 -14.47
N ILE A 60 -0.15 -2.20 -13.51
CA ILE A 60 1.27 -2.03 -13.19
C ILE A 60 2.15 -2.35 -14.40
N ASN A 61 1.93 -3.50 -15.06
CA ASN A 61 2.66 -3.88 -16.26
C ASN A 61 2.48 -2.84 -17.39
N ASN A 62 1.29 -2.23 -17.49
CA ASN A 62 1.07 -1.16 -18.45
C ASN A 62 1.86 0.12 -18.12
N LEU A 63 1.94 0.50 -16.84
CA LEU A 63 2.79 1.61 -16.39
C LEU A 63 4.27 1.32 -16.68
N LYS A 64 4.76 0.12 -16.34
CA LYS A 64 6.14 -0.32 -16.61
C LYS A 64 6.48 -0.23 -18.10
N ARG A 65 5.65 -0.82 -18.97
CA ARG A 65 5.86 -0.77 -20.44
C ARG A 65 5.89 0.64 -21.02
N ARG A 66 5.21 1.59 -20.37
CA ARG A 66 5.18 3.00 -20.77
C ARG A 66 6.31 3.83 -20.14
N GLY A 67 7.17 3.23 -19.32
CA GLY A 67 8.21 3.96 -18.59
C GLY A 67 7.64 4.92 -17.55
N LEU A 68 6.42 4.66 -17.06
CA LEU A 68 5.69 5.57 -16.15
C LEU A 68 5.84 5.19 -14.67
N LEU A 69 6.49 4.08 -14.34
CA LEU A 69 6.61 3.62 -12.95
C LEU A 69 7.85 4.23 -12.28
N SER A 70 7.91 5.56 -12.23
CA SER A 70 8.88 6.34 -11.44
C SER A 70 8.17 7.53 -10.78
N LEU A 71 8.74 8.07 -9.70
CA LEU A 71 8.14 9.22 -9.00
C LEU A 71 7.99 10.41 -9.94
N ASP A 72 9.04 10.78 -10.67
CA ASP A 72 9.04 11.90 -11.61
C ASP A 72 8.03 11.70 -12.73
N ALA A 73 8.01 10.53 -13.37
CA ALA A 73 7.09 10.26 -14.47
C ALA A 73 5.63 10.29 -14.01
N LEU A 74 5.32 9.78 -12.81
CA LEU A 74 3.98 9.87 -12.22
C LEU A 74 3.63 11.28 -11.75
N PHE A 75 4.62 12.09 -11.36
CA PHE A 75 4.44 13.48 -10.99
C PHE A 75 4.15 14.36 -12.22
N ASP A 76 4.80 14.10 -13.35
CA ASP A 76 4.66 14.91 -14.57
C ASP A 76 3.47 14.50 -15.45
N ILE A 77 3.12 13.21 -15.49
CA ILE A 77 2.01 12.75 -16.34
C ILE A 77 0.68 13.39 -15.94
N SER A 78 -0.14 13.75 -16.93
CA SER A 78 -1.49 14.25 -16.69
C SER A 78 -2.38 13.18 -16.05
N GLU A 79 -3.32 13.61 -15.20
CA GLU A 79 -4.25 12.69 -14.51
C GLU A 79 -5.03 11.83 -15.52
N ASN A 80 -5.43 12.39 -16.67
CA ASN A 80 -6.18 11.66 -17.70
C ASN A 80 -5.33 10.55 -18.35
N LEU A 81 -4.07 10.83 -18.71
CA LEU A 81 -3.19 9.81 -19.29
C LEU A 81 -2.83 8.73 -18.26
N LEU A 82 -2.67 9.10 -16.99
CA LEU A 82 -2.50 8.14 -15.91
C LEU A 82 -3.75 7.25 -15.75
N ALA A 83 -4.94 7.85 -15.75
CA ALA A 83 -6.22 7.15 -15.66
C ALA A 83 -6.39 6.12 -16.79
N GLN A 84 -6.02 6.48 -18.02
CA GLN A 84 -5.99 5.55 -19.14
C GLN A 84 -4.97 4.43 -18.95
N SER A 85 -3.80 4.74 -18.36
CA SER A 85 -2.73 3.76 -18.13
C SER A 85 -3.13 2.70 -17.09
N VAL A 86 -3.99 3.05 -16.13
CA VAL A 86 -4.46 2.13 -15.07
C VAL A 86 -5.89 1.66 -15.27
N ARG A 87 -6.44 1.78 -16.48
CA ARG A 87 -7.86 1.50 -16.78
C ARG A 87 -8.32 0.10 -16.37
N SER A 88 -7.45 -0.91 -16.48
CA SER A 88 -7.78 -2.29 -16.09
C SER A 88 -8.17 -2.42 -14.63
N ALA A 89 -7.68 -1.55 -13.74
CA ALA A 89 -7.94 -1.63 -12.31
C ALA A 89 -9.37 -1.20 -11.92
N GLY A 90 -10.20 -0.66 -12.83
CA GLY A 90 -11.55 -0.17 -12.50
C GLY A 90 -11.52 1.09 -11.62
N TYR A 91 -12.60 1.88 -11.61
CA TYR A 91 -12.64 3.21 -10.95
C TYR A 91 -11.41 4.08 -11.26
N TYR A 92 -10.88 3.94 -12.48
CA TYR A 92 -9.53 4.34 -12.84
C TYR A 92 -9.30 5.86 -12.75
N ASN A 93 -10.33 6.68 -12.97
CA ASN A 93 -10.26 8.12 -12.74
C ASN A 93 -9.99 8.46 -11.25
N VAL A 94 -10.73 7.81 -10.35
CA VAL A 94 -10.56 8.00 -8.90
C VAL A 94 -9.19 7.49 -8.45
N LYS A 95 -8.74 6.35 -8.98
CA LYS A 95 -7.43 5.78 -8.66
C LYS A 95 -6.27 6.63 -9.19
N ALA A 96 -6.38 7.15 -10.41
CA ALA A 96 -5.39 8.09 -10.95
C ALA A 96 -5.24 9.31 -10.05
N LYS A 97 -6.36 9.92 -9.63
CA LYS A 97 -6.34 11.04 -8.69
C LYS A 97 -5.67 10.69 -7.34
N ARG A 98 -5.91 9.49 -6.82
CA ARG A 98 -5.28 9.00 -5.58
C ARG A 98 -3.77 8.81 -5.74
N ILE A 99 -3.35 8.21 -6.86
CA ILE A 99 -1.92 8.10 -7.21
C ILE A 99 -1.31 9.50 -7.30
N LYS A 100 -1.92 10.45 -8.03
CA LYS A 100 -1.42 11.82 -8.11
C LYS A 100 -1.30 12.49 -6.73
N ASN A 101 -2.29 12.31 -5.85
CA ASN A 101 -2.22 12.84 -4.49
C ASN A 101 -1.06 12.26 -3.70
N PHE A 102 -0.87 10.94 -3.77
CA PHE A 102 0.24 10.26 -3.10
C PHE A 102 1.60 10.74 -3.61
N ILE A 103 1.78 10.72 -4.93
CA ILE A 103 3.04 11.12 -5.59
C ILE A 103 3.36 12.58 -5.31
N ARG A 104 2.35 13.46 -5.31
CA ARG A 104 2.53 14.87 -4.98
C ARG A 104 3.05 15.06 -3.57
N VAL A 105 2.50 14.36 -2.57
CA VAL A 105 2.99 14.44 -1.19
C VAL A 105 4.43 13.95 -1.08
N VAL A 106 4.76 12.81 -1.69
CA VAL A 106 6.15 12.31 -1.70
C VAL A 106 7.10 13.30 -2.38
N HIS A 107 6.68 13.90 -3.48
CA HIS A 107 7.49 14.87 -4.22
C HIS A 107 7.69 16.18 -3.43
N GLU A 108 6.60 16.77 -2.92
CA GLU A 108 6.60 18.09 -2.28
C GLU A 108 7.11 18.06 -0.83
N GLU A 109 6.78 17.04 -0.04
CA GLU A 109 7.13 16.97 1.38
C GLU A 109 8.38 16.11 1.66
N PHE A 110 8.74 15.21 0.73
CA PHE A 110 9.81 14.22 0.92
C PHE A 110 10.88 14.26 -0.18
N ASN A 111 10.96 15.36 -0.93
CA ASN A 111 11.95 15.60 -1.99
C ASN A 111 11.97 14.51 -3.08
N GLY A 112 10.81 13.93 -3.38
CA GLY A 112 10.71 12.87 -4.40
C GLY A 112 11.43 11.59 -4.02
N LYS A 113 11.58 11.30 -2.72
CA LYS A 113 12.18 10.05 -2.22
C LYS A 113 11.24 9.35 -1.26
N LEU A 114 10.89 8.11 -1.58
CA LEU A 114 10.07 7.27 -0.69
C LEU A 114 10.81 6.93 0.61
N GLU A 115 12.13 6.75 0.55
CA GLU A 115 12.95 6.47 1.74
C GLU A 115 12.70 7.50 2.84
N ASN A 116 12.67 8.80 2.50
CA ASN A 116 12.43 9.87 3.46
C ASN A 116 11.06 9.78 4.16
N LEU A 117 10.04 9.23 3.49
CA LEU A 117 8.71 8.99 4.09
C LEU A 117 8.75 7.78 5.03
N PHE A 118 9.46 6.71 4.63
CA PHE A 118 9.53 5.45 5.39
C PHE A 118 10.52 5.51 6.55
N ASP A 119 11.52 6.41 6.51
CA ASP A 119 12.44 6.66 7.61
C ASP A 119 11.79 7.36 8.82
N LEU A 120 10.55 7.87 8.65
CA LEU A 120 9.78 8.42 9.76
C LEU A 120 9.39 7.32 10.76
N PRO A 121 9.22 7.65 12.06
CA PRO A 121 8.56 6.74 13.00
C PRO A 121 7.20 6.28 12.46
N THR A 122 6.86 4.99 12.62
CA THR A 122 5.64 4.38 12.03
C THR A 122 4.37 5.20 12.24
N VAL A 123 4.19 5.76 13.45
CA VAL A 123 3.01 6.59 13.79
C VAL A 123 2.95 7.87 12.95
N LEU A 124 4.10 8.48 12.65
CA LEU A 124 4.20 9.69 11.84
C LEU A 124 4.04 9.37 10.36
N ALA A 125 4.73 8.35 9.83
CA ALA A 125 4.57 7.88 8.45
C ALA A 125 3.10 7.55 8.14
N ARG A 126 2.44 6.82 9.06
CA ARG A 126 1.01 6.50 8.98
C ARG A 126 0.13 7.74 8.97
N ARG A 127 0.43 8.72 9.82
CA ARG A 127 -0.33 9.98 9.88
C ARG A 127 -0.23 10.74 8.57
N VAL A 128 0.96 10.82 7.98
CA VAL A 128 1.17 11.43 6.67
C VAL A 128 0.30 10.74 5.62
N LEU A 129 0.40 9.41 5.50
CA LEU A 129 -0.38 8.62 4.54
C LEU A 129 -1.88 8.81 4.71
N LEU A 130 -2.40 8.79 5.93
CA LEU A 130 -3.82 8.98 6.22
C LEU A 130 -4.34 10.39 5.91
N ASN A 131 -3.47 11.40 5.89
CA ASN A 131 -3.85 12.75 5.48
C ASN A 131 -3.95 12.90 3.94
N ILE A 132 -3.43 11.93 3.18
CA ILE A 132 -3.53 11.93 1.72
C ILE A 132 -4.94 11.55 1.30
N LYS A 133 -5.64 12.48 0.63
CA LYS A 133 -7.01 12.27 0.18
C LYS A 133 -7.13 11.00 -0.70
N GLY A 134 -7.83 10.01 -0.16
CA GLY A 134 -8.13 8.74 -0.81
C GLY A 134 -7.17 7.58 -0.46
N ILE A 135 -6.23 7.79 0.46
CA ILE A 135 -5.56 6.73 1.20
C ILE A 135 -6.36 6.50 2.49
N GLY A 136 -6.86 5.28 2.69
CA GLY A 136 -7.52 4.87 3.94
C GLY A 136 -6.59 4.04 4.82
N PRO A 137 -7.04 3.64 6.03
CA PRO A 137 -6.26 2.82 6.97
C PRO A 137 -5.65 1.57 6.32
N GLU A 138 -6.45 0.78 5.61
CA GLU A 138 -5.99 -0.44 4.94
C GLU A 138 -4.84 -0.17 3.95
N THR A 139 -4.98 0.85 3.11
CA THR A 139 -3.95 1.20 2.11
C THR A 139 -2.70 1.77 2.78
N ALA A 140 -2.86 2.62 3.80
CA ALA A 140 -1.72 3.15 4.55
C ALA A 140 -0.93 2.03 5.23
N ASP A 141 -1.63 1.11 5.90
CA ASP A 141 -1.02 0.00 6.62
C ASP A 141 -0.36 -0.98 5.64
N SER A 142 -0.97 -1.23 4.47
CA SER A 142 -0.36 -2.04 3.40
C SER A 142 0.92 -1.40 2.84
N ILE A 143 0.92 -0.09 2.60
CA ILE A 143 2.11 0.65 2.14
C ILE A 143 3.24 0.53 3.17
N LEU A 144 2.95 0.82 4.43
CA LEU A 144 3.97 0.80 5.48
C LEU A 144 4.54 -0.60 5.71
N LEU A 145 3.69 -1.63 5.69
CA LEU A 145 4.12 -3.00 5.91
C LEU A 145 4.94 -3.54 4.73
N TYR A 146 4.42 -3.41 3.51
CA TYR A 146 5.01 -4.09 2.34
C TYR A 146 6.06 -3.26 1.61
N ALA A 147 5.97 -1.93 1.63
CA ALA A 147 6.96 -1.05 1.00
C ALA A 147 7.89 -0.39 2.03
N GLY A 148 7.34 0.06 3.17
CA GLY A 148 8.11 0.81 4.16
C GLY A 148 8.85 -0.04 5.20
N GLY A 149 8.65 -1.37 5.20
CA GLY A 149 9.29 -2.27 6.17
C GLY A 149 8.89 -2.04 7.64
N HIS A 150 7.79 -1.32 7.88
CA HIS A 150 7.28 -1.10 9.23
C HIS A 150 6.59 -2.36 9.77
N PRO A 151 6.58 -2.56 11.11
CA PRO A 151 5.83 -3.65 11.71
C PRO A 151 4.31 -3.50 11.47
N ALA A 152 3.65 -4.65 11.32
CA ALA A 152 2.18 -4.78 11.27
C ALA A 152 1.51 -4.55 12.63
#